data_AF-A0A3M2SEP0-F1
#
_entry.id   AF-A0A3M2SEP0-F1
#
_cell.length_a   1.000
_cell.length_b   1.000
_cell.length_c   1.000
_cell.angle_alpha   90.00
_cell.angle_beta   90.00
_cell.angle_gamma   90.00
#
_symmetry.space_group_name_H-M   'P 1'
#
loop_
_entity.id
_entity.type
_entity.pdbx_description
1 polymer ?
#
loop_
_entity_poly.entity_id
_entity_poly.type
_entity_poly.pdbx_seq_one_letter_code
_entity_poly.pdbx_strand_id
1 'polypeptide(L)'
;MVILKHLVAFGLYLSADAFQIWKASDFDNLDVGAACISALSSDITCNSYIRSFMQLRYRGSLQNVTLTDEICTGTCSASLRKWFDTVSKDCAGKTLGSSGMVPTLYGGNIWAGWNETCVKDPKTKKYCNDIIAEFTEVDDGEEMPRAELCHTCYLRRLALMQSSQYSIYNQYYKEQLELVYKTCGGSGPTDFPPPLKEEEKEEPFCLTGKYYTTKEGDTCDSISKASDVSGSMLYMGNQEAIGDCRDVPAGLKLCLPMTCKTYYVKPDDTCFGIETSLDLAWDDVQKYNSWIRADCADLQTGTDFYGKTICIGPLGDTSSAMQVSSIKRKTSSGNGPAFVLISPPQEAEVAEDTALNCGKWHVVEKGDTCESICKESDICEGTIFYDINPSLATDKTKCDDSLVLGEALCVTPITGWNITATGDA
;
A
#
# COMPACT_ATOMS: atom_id res chain seq x y z
N MET A 1 61.52 -4.45 -60.32
CA MET A 1 60.43 -3.46 -60.09
C MET A 1 59.21 -4.21 -59.59
N VAL A 2 58.56 -3.60 -58.60
CA VAL A 2 57.73 -4.21 -57.54
C VAL A 2 56.38 -4.72 -58.06
N ILE A 3 56.00 -5.93 -57.62
CA ILE A 3 54.65 -6.49 -57.75
C ILE A 3 53.79 -5.89 -56.63
N LEU A 4 52.80 -5.07 -57.02
CA LEU A 4 51.84 -4.43 -56.12
C LEU A 4 50.79 -5.45 -55.68
N LYS A 5 50.85 -5.91 -54.42
CA LYS A 5 49.79 -6.71 -53.79
C LYS A 5 48.72 -5.75 -53.25
N HIS A 6 47.51 -5.81 -53.79
CA HIS A 6 46.34 -5.21 -53.17
C HIS A 6 45.91 -6.03 -51.95
N LEU A 7 46.11 -5.46 -50.76
CA LEU A 7 45.45 -5.88 -49.53
C LEU A 7 44.06 -5.23 -49.50
N VAL A 8 43.03 -6.01 -49.82
CA VAL A 8 41.64 -5.65 -49.51
C VAL A 8 41.41 -6.00 -48.04
N ALA A 9 41.47 -5.00 -47.17
CA ALA A 9 41.02 -5.14 -45.80
C ALA A 9 39.50 -5.20 -45.80
N PHE A 10 38.94 -6.40 -45.64
CA PHE A 10 37.55 -6.57 -45.22
C PHE A 10 37.44 -6.04 -43.78
N GLY A 11 37.12 -4.77 -43.63
CA GLY A 11 36.62 -4.24 -42.37
C GLY A 11 35.27 -4.91 -42.11
N LEU A 12 35.23 -5.84 -41.16
CA LEU A 12 33.98 -6.24 -40.52
C LEU A 12 33.42 -4.99 -39.84
N TYR A 13 32.51 -4.29 -40.52
CA TYR A 13 31.60 -3.35 -39.89
C TYR A 13 30.70 -4.17 -38.96
N LEU A 14 31.13 -4.36 -37.72
CA LEU A 14 30.21 -4.67 -36.63
C LEU A 14 29.30 -3.45 -36.51
N SER A 15 28.08 -3.55 -37.04
CA SER A 15 27.02 -2.61 -36.70
C SER A 15 26.85 -2.66 -35.18
N ALA A 16 27.25 -1.60 -34.49
CA ALA A 16 27.03 -1.50 -33.07
C ALA A 16 25.53 -1.35 -32.84
N ASP A 17 24.86 -2.43 -32.44
CA ASP A 17 23.46 -2.36 -32.03
C ASP A 17 23.34 -1.37 -30.87
N ALA A 18 22.37 -0.46 -30.99
CA ALA A 18 22.04 0.50 -29.97
C ALA A 18 20.53 0.49 -29.73
N PHE A 19 20.13 0.71 -28.49
CA PHE A 19 18.73 0.81 -28.11
C PHE A 19 18.53 1.90 -27.08
N GLN A 20 17.27 2.33 -26.93
CA GLN A 20 16.85 3.26 -25.91
C GLN A 20 15.90 2.57 -24.94
N ILE A 21 16.02 2.88 -23.65
CA ILE A 21 15.06 2.45 -22.64
C ILE A 21 13.77 3.27 -22.79
N TRP A 22 13.93 4.59 -22.97
CA TRP A 22 12.86 5.57 -23.09
C TRP A 22 13.03 6.42 -24.35
N LYS A 23 11.93 6.93 -24.88
CA LYS A 23 11.93 7.98 -25.89
C LYS A 23 11.66 9.32 -25.22
N ALA A 24 12.15 10.41 -25.80
CA ALA A 24 11.88 11.76 -25.27
C ALA A 24 10.36 12.06 -25.17
N SER A 25 9.57 11.57 -26.13
CA SER A 25 8.10 11.69 -26.16
C SER A 25 7.39 11.02 -24.99
N ASP A 26 8.05 10.08 -24.29
CA ASP A 26 7.45 9.40 -23.13
C ASP A 26 7.28 10.37 -21.94
N PHE A 27 7.89 11.57 -22.02
CA PHE A 27 7.90 12.57 -20.96
C PHE A 27 7.16 13.87 -21.33
N ASP A 28 6.41 13.92 -22.44
CA ASP A 28 5.73 15.14 -22.91
C ASP A 28 4.76 15.74 -21.88
N ASN A 29 4.25 14.92 -20.95
CA ASN A 29 3.32 15.32 -19.88
C ASN A 29 3.94 15.31 -18.47
N LEU A 30 5.29 15.23 -18.36
CA LEU A 30 5.97 15.10 -17.07
C LEU A 30 7.10 16.14 -16.91
N ASP A 31 7.07 16.90 -15.82
CA ASP A 31 8.10 17.91 -15.53
C ASP A 31 9.32 17.30 -14.81
N VAL A 32 10.17 16.62 -15.59
CA VAL A 32 11.48 16.08 -15.10
C VAL A 32 12.69 16.89 -15.58
N GLY A 33 12.48 17.86 -16.48
CA GLY A 33 13.51 18.75 -17.01
C GLY A 33 14.28 18.17 -18.22
N ALA A 34 14.70 19.06 -19.12
CA ALA A 34 15.30 18.69 -20.41
C ALA A 34 16.60 17.87 -20.29
N ALA A 35 17.43 18.14 -19.28
CA ALA A 35 18.66 17.38 -19.04
C ALA A 35 18.35 15.92 -18.68
N CYS A 36 17.38 15.70 -17.78
CA CYS A 36 16.93 14.37 -17.40
C CYS A 36 16.29 13.62 -18.59
N ILE A 37 15.45 14.28 -19.38
CA ILE A 37 14.85 13.69 -20.59
C ILE A 37 15.94 13.23 -21.56
N SER A 38 16.92 14.09 -21.83
CA SER A 38 18.07 13.77 -22.70
C SER A 38 18.88 12.59 -22.18
N ALA A 39 19.11 12.52 -20.87
CA ALA A 39 19.81 11.40 -20.23
C ALA A 39 19.01 10.08 -20.38
N LEU A 40 17.72 10.10 -20.06
CA LEU A 40 16.83 8.93 -20.10
C LEU A 40 16.66 8.39 -21.53
N SER A 41 16.59 9.28 -22.52
CA SER A 41 16.45 8.92 -23.93
C SER A 41 17.78 8.74 -24.66
N SER A 42 18.90 8.64 -23.94
CA SER A 42 20.21 8.41 -24.58
C SER A 42 20.38 6.97 -25.04
N ASP A 43 21.10 6.79 -26.15
CA ASP A 43 21.36 5.47 -26.72
C ASP A 43 22.30 4.65 -25.83
N ILE A 44 21.95 3.38 -25.64
CA ILE A 44 22.81 2.37 -25.03
C ILE A 44 23.34 1.47 -26.15
N THR A 45 24.65 1.55 -26.39
CA THR A 45 25.35 0.67 -27.34
C THR A 45 25.57 -0.71 -26.73
N CYS A 46 24.63 -1.63 -26.97
CA CYS A 46 24.69 -3.01 -26.55
C CYS A 46 23.71 -3.85 -27.39
N ASN A 47 23.91 -5.17 -27.45
CA ASN A 47 22.93 -6.08 -28.07
C ASN A 47 21.54 -5.85 -27.45
N SER A 48 20.55 -5.62 -28.31
CA SER A 48 19.20 -5.20 -27.92
C SER A 48 18.44 -6.23 -27.08
N TYR A 49 18.84 -7.50 -27.08
CA TYR A 49 18.27 -8.55 -26.21
C TYR A 49 18.31 -8.15 -24.73
N ILE A 50 19.34 -7.38 -24.33
CA ILE A 50 19.51 -6.96 -22.94
C ILE A 50 18.37 -6.05 -22.44
N ARG A 51 17.56 -5.47 -23.34
CA ARG A 51 16.34 -4.75 -22.98
C ARG A 51 15.34 -5.64 -22.24
N SER A 52 15.37 -6.95 -22.46
CA SER A 52 14.56 -7.91 -21.67
C SER A 52 14.94 -7.93 -20.18
N PHE A 53 16.05 -7.29 -19.79
CA PHE A 53 16.52 -7.25 -18.40
C PHE A 53 15.95 -6.06 -17.61
N MET A 54 15.01 -5.30 -18.15
CA MET A 54 14.37 -4.18 -17.42
C MET A 54 13.59 -4.64 -16.18
N GLN A 55 13.03 -5.85 -16.19
CA GLN A 55 12.19 -6.36 -15.10
C GLN A 55 13.02 -6.92 -13.94
N LEU A 56 12.68 -6.58 -12.70
CA LEU A 56 13.35 -7.16 -11.53
C LEU A 56 13.03 -8.67 -11.44
N ARG A 57 14.03 -9.52 -11.67
CA ARG A 57 13.94 -10.98 -11.52
C ARG A 57 15.35 -11.57 -11.51
N TYR A 58 15.49 -12.82 -11.06
CA TYR A 58 16.73 -13.57 -11.15
C TYR A 58 17.20 -13.74 -12.61
N ARG A 59 18.51 -13.65 -12.88
CA ARG A 59 19.11 -13.75 -14.23
C ARG A 59 19.89 -15.06 -14.42
N GLY A 60 19.21 -16.14 -14.80
CA GLY A 60 19.86 -17.42 -15.07
C GLY A 60 20.73 -17.46 -16.34
N SER A 61 21.10 -18.67 -16.77
CA SER A 61 21.79 -18.90 -18.04
C SER A 61 20.91 -18.46 -19.22
N LEU A 62 21.53 -17.89 -20.25
CA LEU A 62 20.84 -17.61 -21.53
C LEU A 62 20.78 -18.85 -22.43
N GLN A 63 21.43 -19.95 -22.05
CA GLN A 63 21.55 -21.19 -22.83
C GLN A 63 22.08 -20.97 -24.26
N ASN A 64 22.78 -19.85 -24.48
CA ASN A 64 23.31 -19.44 -25.77
C ASN A 64 24.58 -18.61 -25.55
N VAL A 65 25.73 -19.27 -25.61
CA VAL A 65 27.04 -18.66 -25.39
C VAL A 65 27.34 -17.57 -26.41
N THR A 66 26.95 -17.76 -27.68
CA THR A 66 27.17 -16.75 -28.73
C THR A 66 26.45 -15.45 -28.39
N LEU A 67 25.16 -15.53 -28.03
CA LEU A 67 24.40 -14.35 -27.60
C LEU A 67 24.99 -13.74 -26.31
N THR A 68 25.46 -14.58 -25.40
CA THR A 68 26.05 -14.12 -24.14
C THR A 68 27.36 -13.37 -24.42
N ASP A 69 28.21 -13.84 -25.34
CA ASP A 69 29.43 -13.15 -25.76
C ASP A 69 29.12 -11.81 -26.47
N GLU A 70 28.06 -11.72 -27.27
CA GLU A 70 27.62 -10.45 -27.89
C GLU A 70 27.16 -9.41 -26.86
N ILE A 71 26.50 -9.85 -25.79
CA ILE A 71 26.05 -9.00 -24.69
C ILE A 71 27.24 -8.62 -23.78
N CYS A 72 28.10 -9.59 -23.46
CA CYS A 72 29.18 -9.46 -22.47
C CYS A 72 30.44 -8.81 -23.04
N THR A 73 30.26 -7.68 -23.70
CA THR A 73 31.34 -6.87 -24.29
C THR A 73 31.69 -5.68 -23.39
N GLY A 74 32.95 -5.24 -23.49
CA GLY A 74 33.41 -4.01 -22.82
C GLY A 74 32.60 -2.79 -23.24
N THR A 75 32.25 -2.69 -24.53
CA THR A 75 31.41 -1.61 -25.08
C THR A 75 30.04 -1.55 -24.42
N CYS A 76 29.35 -2.69 -24.30
CA CYS A 76 28.05 -2.76 -23.63
C CYS A 76 28.16 -2.30 -22.17
N SER A 77 29.13 -2.83 -21.43
CA SER A 77 29.35 -2.46 -20.02
C SER A 77 29.62 -0.97 -19.83
N ALA A 78 30.39 -0.36 -20.74
CA ALA A 78 30.74 1.05 -20.68
C ALA A 78 29.54 1.94 -21.03
N SER A 79 28.73 1.54 -22.02
CA SER A 79 27.53 2.28 -22.40
C SER A 79 26.45 2.23 -21.32
N LEU A 80 26.25 1.07 -20.69
CA LEU A 80 25.30 0.92 -19.56
C LEU A 80 25.72 1.78 -18.37
N ARG A 81 27.00 1.71 -17.99
CA ARG A 81 27.57 2.56 -16.94
C ARG A 81 27.35 4.04 -17.24
N LYS A 82 27.70 4.48 -18.46
CA LYS A 82 27.54 5.87 -18.87
C LYS A 82 26.08 6.33 -18.79
N TRP A 83 25.14 5.53 -19.32
CA TRP A 83 23.71 5.83 -19.24
C TRP A 83 23.28 5.99 -17.78
N PHE A 84 23.63 5.02 -16.93
CA PHE A 84 23.24 5.01 -15.52
C PHE A 84 23.82 6.19 -14.75
N ASP A 85 25.11 6.49 -14.91
CA ASP A 85 25.79 7.59 -14.23
C ASP A 85 25.18 8.94 -14.66
N THR A 86 24.84 9.08 -15.95
CA THR A 86 24.23 10.30 -16.49
C THR A 86 22.81 10.49 -15.96
N VAL A 87 21.99 9.44 -15.96
CA VAL A 87 20.62 9.50 -15.40
C VAL A 87 20.64 9.75 -13.89
N SER A 88 21.53 9.07 -13.16
CA SER A 88 21.67 9.27 -11.71
C SER A 88 21.98 10.72 -11.36
N LYS A 89 22.82 11.37 -12.17
CA LYS A 89 23.22 12.76 -11.98
C LYS A 89 22.13 13.74 -12.44
N ASP A 90 21.69 13.62 -13.69
CA ASP A 90 20.86 14.65 -14.33
C ASP A 90 19.37 14.52 -13.95
N CYS A 91 18.96 13.37 -13.40
CA CYS A 91 17.62 13.12 -12.86
C CYS A 91 17.60 13.04 -11.32
N ALA A 92 18.63 13.52 -10.63
CA ALA A 92 18.69 13.46 -9.16
C ALA A 92 17.46 14.13 -8.51
N GLY A 93 16.81 13.41 -7.58
CA GLY A 93 15.59 13.88 -6.89
C GLY A 93 14.32 13.92 -7.75
N LYS A 94 14.38 13.46 -9.01
CA LYS A 94 13.21 13.36 -9.89
C LYS A 94 12.54 12.00 -9.75
N THR A 95 11.25 11.95 -10.06
CA THR A 95 10.47 10.71 -10.12
C THR A 95 9.69 10.64 -11.44
N LEU A 96 9.44 9.42 -11.91
CA LEU A 96 8.72 9.16 -13.14
C LEU A 96 7.26 8.75 -12.85
N GLY A 97 6.32 9.58 -13.33
CA GLY A 97 4.89 9.34 -13.21
C GLY A 97 4.35 9.38 -11.77
N SER A 98 3.04 9.12 -11.62
CA SER A 98 2.35 9.12 -10.32
C SER A 98 2.81 8.02 -9.36
N SER A 99 3.42 6.94 -9.89
CA SER A 99 3.97 5.85 -9.09
C SER A 99 5.26 6.21 -8.32
N GLY A 100 5.84 7.39 -8.58
CA GLY A 100 7.06 7.82 -7.91
C GLY A 100 8.30 7.00 -8.31
N MET A 101 8.32 6.42 -9.51
CA MET A 101 9.38 5.53 -9.98
C MET A 101 10.72 6.26 -10.07
N VAL A 102 11.78 5.64 -9.56
CA VAL A 102 13.14 6.20 -9.65
C VAL A 102 13.63 6.14 -11.12
N PRO A 103 14.13 7.24 -11.70
CA PRO A 103 14.54 7.30 -13.11
C PRO A 103 15.56 6.24 -13.54
N THR A 104 16.41 5.80 -12.62
CA THR A 104 17.44 4.79 -12.84
C THR A 104 16.93 3.35 -12.79
N LEU A 105 15.68 3.09 -12.36
CA LEU A 105 15.16 1.75 -12.08
C LEU A 105 15.45 0.74 -13.19
N TYR A 106 14.99 1.00 -14.41
CA TYR A 106 15.13 0.04 -15.50
C TYR A 106 16.56 -0.12 -15.99
N GLY A 107 17.33 0.97 -16.12
CA GLY A 107 18.72 0.85 -16.54
C GLY A 107 19.60 0.22 -15.46
N GLY A 108 19.31 0.46 -14.19
CA GLY A 108 19.94 -0.22 -13.06
C GLY A 108 19.66 -1.73 -13.06
N ASN A 109 18.41 -2.13 -13.31
CA ASN A 109 18.06 -3.56 -13.45
C ASN A 109 18.79 -4.22 -14.63
N ILE A 110 18.88 -3.53 -15.78
CA ILE A 110 19.64 -4.01 -16.93
C ILE A 110 21.13 -4.17 -16.56
N TRP A 111 21.72 -3.16 -15.90
CA TRP A 111 23.13 -3.17 -15.57
C TRP A 111 23.48 -4.22 -14.51
N ALA A 112 22.67 -4.35 -13.45
CA ALA A 112 22.80 -5.44 -12.49
C ALA A 112 22.70 -6.81 -13.17
N GLY A 113 21.72 -6.98 -14.07
CA GLY A 113 21.57 -8.20 -14.85
C GLY A 113 22.74 -8.47 -15.79
N TRP A 114 23.37 -7.45 -16.36
CA TRP A 114 24.61 -7.59 -17.13
C TRP A 114 25.75 -8.11 -16.25
N ASN A 115 25.96 -7.51 -15.07
CA ASN A 115 27.01 -7.94 -14.13
C ASN A 115 26.82 -9.41 -13.70
N GLU A 116 25.57 -9.80 -13.42
CA GLU A 116 25.20 -11.17 -13.08
C GLU A 116 25.40 -12.16 -14.25
N THR A 117 25.12 -11.74 -15.48
CA THR A 117 25.18 -12.61 -16.68
C THR A 117 26.61 -12.81 -17.17
N CYS A 118 27.42 -11.76 -17.09
CA CYS A 118 28.74 -11.72 -17.72
C CYS A 118 29.89 -12.21 -16.85
N VAL A 119 29.60 -12.69 -15.64
CA VAL A 119 30.61 -13.27 -14.75
C VAL A 119 31.04 -14.65 -15.25
N LYS A 120 32.36 -14.83 -15.41
CA LYS A 120 32.98 -16.09 -15.85
C LYS A 120 33.75 -16.74 -14.71
N ASP A 121 33.76 -18.07 -14.70
CA ASP A 121 34.63 -18.84 -13.82
C ASP A 121 36.10 -18.59 -14.19
N PRO A 122 36.95 -18.15 -13.24
CA PRO A 122 38.34 -17.85 -13.54
C PRO A 122 39.13 -19.06 -14.03
N LYS A 123 38.71 -20.29 -13.69
CA LYS A 123 39.41 -21.53 -14.07
C LYS A 123 39.01 -22.01 -15.46
N THR A 124 37.73 -22.26 -15.69
CA THR A 124 37.20 -22.85 -16.93
C THR A 124 36.88 -21.82 -18.01
N LYS A 125 36.78 -20.53 -17.65
CA LYS A 125 36.33 -19.43 -18.53
C LYS A 125 34.90 -19.57 -19.05
N LYS A 126 34.13 -20.55 -18.56
CA LYS A 126 32.69 -20.66 -18.83
C LYS A 126 31.92 -19.57 -18.07
N TYR A 127 30.75 -19.18 -18.57
CA TYR A 127 29.86 -18.29 -17.84
C TYR A 127 29.35 -18.98 -16.58
N CYS A 128 29.35 -18.23 -15.49
CA CYS A 128 28.95 -18.76 -14.19
C CYS A 128 27.48 -19.21 -14.17
N ASN A 129 26.60 -18.55 -14.92
CA ASN A 129 25.21 -18.97 -15.00
C ASN A 129 25.04 -20.29 -15.72
N ASP A 130 25.87 -20.60 -16.72
CA ASP A 130 25.85 -21.89 -17.41
C ASP A 130 26.32 -23.01 -16.47
N ILE A 131 27.32 -22.73 -15.62
CA ILE A 131 27.78 -23.68 -14.59
C ILE A 131 26.71 -23.89 -13.52
N ILE A 132 26.11 -22.81 -13.00
CA ILE A 132 25.09 -22.88 -11.94
C ILE A 132 23.82 -23.58 -12.45
N ALA A 133 23.49 -23.44 -13.74
CA ALA A 133 22.35 -24.14 -14.34
C ALA A 133 22.52 -25.67 -14.38
N GLU A 134 23.75 -26.18 -14.20
CA GLU A 134 24.05 -27.62 -14.10
C GLU A 134 24.05 -28.13 -12.64
N PHE A 135 23.81 -27.26 -11.65
CA PHE A 135 23.79 -27.64 -10.24
C PHE A 135 22.55 -28.47 -9.90
N THR A 136 22.64 -29.20 -8.79
CA THR A 136 21.56 -30.04 -8.29
C THR A 136 20.42 -29.14 -7.81
N GLU A 137 19.21 -29.36 -8.35
CA GLU A 137 18.00 -28.71 -7.85
C GLU A 137 17.62 -29.32 -6.49
N VAL A 138 17.52 -28.46 -5.47
CA VAL A 138 17.21 -28.84 -4.08
C VAL A 138 16.12 -27.91 -3.53
N ASP A 139 15.28 -28.44 -2.64
CA ASP A 139 14.21 -27.66 -1.99
C ASP A 139 14.77 -26.76 -0.87
N ASP A 140 15.87 -27.19 -0.25
CA ASP A 140 16.63 -26.42 0.76
C ASP A 140 18.10 -26.27 0.32
N GLY A 141 18.63 -25.05 0.40
CA GLY A 141 20.02 -24.75 0.06
C GLY A 141 21.05 -25.46 0.94
N GLU A 142 20.67 -25.90 2.16
CA GLU A 142 21.53 -26.75 3.00
C GLU A 142 21.76 -28.15 2.40
N GLU A 143 20.87 -28.61 1.52
CA GLU A 143 20.97 -29.91 0.83
C GLU A 143 21.87 -29.86 -0.42
N MET A 144 22.27 -28.65 -0.86
CA MET A 144 23.12 -28.49 -2.03
C MET A 144 24.48 -29.18 -1.82
N PRO A 145 24.97 -29.98 -2.80
CA PRO A 145 26.28 -30.60 -2.71
C PRO A 145 27.37 -29.59 -2.38
N ARG A 146 28.24 -29.90 -1.40
CA ARG A 146 29.31 -28.99 -0.96
C ARG A 146 30.18 -28.45 -2.10
N ALA A 147 30.41 -29.24 -3.16
CA ALA A 147 31.19 -28.82 -4.31
C ALA A 147 30.51 -27.70 -5.13
N GLU A 148 29.18 -27.69 -5.17
CA GLU A 148 28.34 -26.70 -5.85
C GLU A 148 28.13 -25.48 -4.96
N LEU A 149 27.76 -25.68 -3.69
CA LEU A 149 27.63 -24.62 -2.69
C LEU A 149 28.92 -23.79 -2.57
N CYS A 150 30.06 -24.47 -2.53
CA CYS A 150 31.37 -23.82 -2.43
C CYS A 150 31.99 -23.46 -3.79
N HIS A 151 31.24 -23.56 -4.89
CA HIS A 151 31.75 -23.23 -6.20
C HIS A 151 31.92 -21.72 -6.35
N THR A 152 33.06 -21.28 -6.91
CA THR A 152 33.41 -19.86 -7.08
C THR A 152 32.31 -19.06 -7.77
N CYS A 153 31.64 -19.65 -8.76
CA CYS A 153 30.56 -18.99 -9.49
C CYS A 153 29.34 -18.70 -8.63
N TYR A 154 28.97 -19.63 -7.75
CA TYR A 154 27.81 -19.47 -6.88
C TYR A 154 28.05 -18.34 -5.89
N LEU A 155 29.20 -18.38 -5.21
CA LEU A 155 29.63 -17.30 -4.31
C LEU A 155 29.66 -15.93 -5.02
N ARG A 156 30.32 -15.84 -6.19
CA ARG A 156 30.42 -14.57 -6.93
C ARG A 156 29.05 -14.03 -7.33
N ARG A 157 28.12 -14.91 -7.71
CA ARG A 157 26.79 -14.51 -8.11
C ARG A 157 25.99 -13.95 -6.92
N LEU A 158 25.99 -14.65 -5.79
CA LEU A 158 25.35 -14.15 -4.56
C LEU A 158 25.94 -12.82 -4.12
N ALA A 159 27.27 -12.68 -4.15
CA ALA A 159 27.95 -11.43 -3.82
C ALA A 159 27.61 -10.29 -4.81
N LEU A 160 27.49 -10.58 -6.11
CA LEU A 160 27.06 -9.59 -7.11
C LEU A 160 25.62 -9.13 -6.88
N MET A 161 24.72 -10.06 -6.57
CA MET A 161 23.35 -9.73 -6.19
C MET A 161 23.34 -8.82 -4.95
N GLN A 162 24.03 -9.22 -3.88
CA GLN A 162 24.14 -8.45 -2.64
C GLN A 162 24.69 -7.03 -2.88
N SER A 163 25.65 -6.88 -3.79
CA SER A 163 26.29 -5.60 -4.07
C SER A 163 25.42 -4.57 -4.80
N SER A 164 24.23 -4.95 -5.28
CA SER A 164 23.38 -4.09 -6.12
C SER A 164 21.97 -3.97 -5.57
N GLN A 165 21.55 -2.74 -5.31
CA GLN A 165 20.16 -2.37 -5.00
C GLN A 165 19.17 -2.61 -6.16
N TYR A 166 19.67 -2.98 -7.36
CA TYR A 166 18.85 -3.33 -8.53
C TYR A 166 18.78 -4.84 -8.79
N SER A 167 19.33 -5.66 -7.88
CA SER A 167 19.20 -7.11 -7.95
C SER A 167 17.97 -7.58 -7.15
N ILE A 168 17.58 -8.84 -7.34
CA ILE A 168 16.51 -9.47 -6.55
C ILE A 168 17.00 -10.02 -5.20
N TYR A 169 18.14 -9.55 -4.69
CA TYR A 169 18.69 -10.01 -3.42
C TYR A 169 17.69 -9.80 -2.28
N ASN A 170 17.24 -10.90 -1.69
CA ASN A 170 16.17 -10.97 -0.69
C ASN A 170 16.61 -11.91 0.44
N GLN A 171 15.74 -12.14 1.41
CA GLN A 171 16.06 -12.93 2.61
C GLN A 171 16.60 -14.32 2.26
N TYR A 172 16.03 -14.99 1.26
CA TYR A 172 16.51 -16.28 0.79
C TYR A 172 17.97 -16.20 0.30
N TYR A 173 18.30 -15.25 -0.58
CA TYR A 173 19.67 -15.11 -1.08
C TYR A 173 20.66 -14.66 0.01
N LYS A 174 20.20 -13.93 1.02
CA LYS A 174 20.99 -13.59 2.21
C LYS A 174 21.39 -14.84 2.98
N GLU A 175 20.43 -15.69 3.30
CA GLU A 175 20.67 -16.95 4.00
C GLU A 175 21.61 -17.85 3.21
N GLN A 176 21.46 -17.93 1.89
CA GLN A 176 22.39 -18.67 1.03
C GLN A 176 23.81 -18.11 1.07
N LEU A 177 24.00 -16.79 1.01
CA LEU A 177 25.33 -16.18 1.08
C LEU A 177 25.99 -16.41 2.45
N GLU A 178 25.21 -16.30 3.52
CA GLU A 178 25.66 -16.57 4.89
C GLU A 178 26.05 -18.05 5.07
N LEU A 179 25.25 -18.97 4.52
CA LEU A 179 25.54 -20.41 4.51
C LEU A 179 26.83 -20.71 3.75
N VAL A 180 27.05 -20.08 2.59
CA VAL A 180 28.30 -20.20 1.83
C VAL A 180 29.49 -19.71 2.65
N TYR A 181 29.41 -18.52 3.27
CA TYR A 181 30.51 -18.02 4.11
C TYR A 181 30.80 -18.93 5.30
N LYS A 182 29.76 -19.43 5.96
CA LYS A 182 29.87 -20.35 7.09
C LYS A 182 30.50 -21.69 6.70
N THR A 183 30.10 -22.27 5.57
CA THR A 183 30.45 -23.66 5.19
C THR A 183 31.72 -23.75 4.34
N CYS A 184 31.90 -22.80 3.43
CA CYS A 184 32.97 -22.80 2.44
C CYS A 184 34.17 -21.93 2.84
N GLY A 185 33.98 -21.10 3.88
CA GLY A 185 34.93 -20.06 4.26
C GLY A 185 34.80 -18.84 3.35
N GLY A 186 35.03 -17.67 3.94
CA GLY A 186 34.87 -16.38 3.29
C GLY A 186 34.27 -15.37 4.24
N SER A 187 34.28 -14.11 3.83
CA SER A 187 33.68 -13.02 4.58
C SER A 187 33.35 -11.89 3.64
N GLY A 188 32.23 -11.21 3.88
CA GLY A 188 31.78 -10.05 3.12
C GLY A 188 30.45 -9.56 3.64
N PRO A 189 29.92 -8.45 3.10
CA PRO A 189 28.60 -7.97 3.46
C PRO A 189 27.53 -8.98 3.03
N THR A 190 26.53 -9.19 3.89
CA THR A 190 25.34 -10.02 3.63
C THR A 190 24.04 -9.24 3.80
N ASP A 191 24.09 -8.08 4.43
CA ASP A 191 22.91 -7.23 4.63
C ASP A 191 22.34 -6.71 3.31
N PHE A 192 21.06 -6.36 3.35
CA PHE A 192 20.38 -5.80 2.19
C PHE A 192 21.04 -4.49 1.76
N PRO A 193 21.24 -4.28 0.46
CA PRO A 193 21.61 -2.97 -0.03
C PRO A 193 20.51 -1.96 0.33
N PRO A 194 20.84 -0.66 0.49
CA PRO A 194 19.83 0.37 0.73
C PRO A 194 18.74 0.35 -0.35
N PRO A 195 17.49 0.69 -0.01
CA PRO A 195 16.41 0.75 -0.98
C PRO A 195 16.66 1.86 -2.01
N LEU A 196 16.18 1.66 -3.25
CA LEU A 196 16.34 2.62 -4.37
C LEU A 196 15.79 4.02 -4.07
N LYS A 197 14.76 4.06 -3.24
CA LYS A 197 14.18 5.28 -2.70
C LYS A 197 14.24 5.13 -1.19
N GLU A 198 14.92 6.07 -0.53
CA GLU A 198 14.78 6.20 0.92
C GLU A 198 13.31 6.56 1.16
N GLU A 199 12.57 5.66 1.81
CA GLU A 199 11.27 6.02 2.35
C GLU A 199 11.54 7.09 3.41
N GLU A 200 11.03 8.30 3.18
CA GLU A 200 10.89 9.24 4.27
C GLU A 200 10.04 8.53 5.31
N LYS A 201 10.65 8.24 6.47
CA LYS A 201 9.91 7.82 7.66
C LYS A 201 9.06 9.01 8.11
N GLU A 202 7.97 9.25 7.40
CA GLU A 202 6.93 10.14 7.89
C GLU A 202 6.45 9.53 9.21
N GLU A 203 6.42 10.35 10.27
CA GLU A 203 5.87 9.88 11.53
C GLU A 203 4.43 9.42 11.26
N PRO A 204 4.04 8.20 11.70
CA PRO A 204 2.70 7.71 11.49
C PRO A 204 1.70 8.74 12.02
N PHE A 205 0.78 9.16 11.16
CA PHE A 205 -0.22 10.15 11.53
C PHE A 205 -1.03 9.65 12.73
N CYS A 206 -1.02 10.41 13.83
CA CYS A 206 -1.83 10.12 15.00
C CYS A 206 -2.86 11.22 15.23
N LEU A 207 -4.14 10.92 14.99
CA LEU A 207 -5.23 11.89 15.06
C LEU A 207 -5.31 12.60 16.42
N THR A 208 -5.06 11.88 17.52
CA THR A 208 -5.14 12.44 18.88
C THR A 208 -3.86 13.16 19.30
N GLY A 209 -2.76 12.98 18.57
CA GLY A 209 -1.41 13.38 18.98
C GLY A 209 -0.91 12.71 20.26
N LYS A 210 -1.64 11.73 20.81
CA LYS A 210 -1.28 11.01 22.03
C LYS A 210 -0.63 9.69 21.67
N TYR A 211 0.45 9.36 22.37
CA TYR A 211 1.22 8.15 22.13
C TYR A 211 1.45 7.38 23.42
N TYR A 212 1.57 6.07 23.28
CA TYR A 212 2.00 5.15 24.32
C TYR A 212 3.30 4.46 23.88
N THR A 213 4.27 4.37 24.80
CA THR A 213 5.50 3.62 24.56
C THR A 213 5.41 2.27 25.25
N THR A 214 5.47 1.20 24.46
CA THR A 214 5.27 -0.17 24.95
C THR A 214 6.42 -0.63 25.83
N LYS A 215 6.06 -1.42 26.84
CA LYS A 215 6.96 -2.03 27.82
C LYS A 215 6.95 -3.54 27.66
N GLU A 216 7.95 -4.19 28.25
CA GLU A 216 8.01 -5.65 28.28
C GLU A 216 6.76 -6.23 28.97
N GLY A 217 6.09 -7.17 28.29
CA GLY A 217 4.87 -7.81 28.76
C GLY A 217 3.57 -7.03 28.49
N ASP A 218 3.62 -5.92 27.74
CA ASP A 218 2.40 -5.22 27.33
C ASP A 218 1.57 -6.05 26.34
N THR A 219 0.25 -5.93 26.47
CA THR A 219 -0.75 -6.47 25.55
C THR A 219 -1.68 -5.35 25.12
N CYS A 220 -2.43 -5.53 24.03
CA CYS A 220 -3.47 -4.56 23.67
C CYS A 220 -4.44 -4.33 24.84
N ASP A 221 -4.78 -5.38 25.61
CA ASP A 221 -5.63 -5.27 26.78
C ASP A 221 -5.03 -4.46 27.93
N SER A 222 -3.74 -4.65 28.26
CA SER A 222 -3.09 -3.88 29.32
C SER A 222 -3.02 -2.40 28.97
N ILE A 223 -2.69 -2.10 27.71
CA ILE A 223 -2.56 -0.74 27.18
C ILE A 223 -3.93 -0.05 27.11
N SER A 224 -4.93 -0.75 26.55
CA SER A 224 -6.30 -0.26 26.41
C SER A 224 -6.92 0.08 27.75
N LYS A 225 -6.75 -0.80 28.73
CA LYS A 225 -7.20 -0.56 30.10
C LYS A 225 -6.48 0.60 30.78
N ALA A 226 -5.18 0.75 30.55
CA ALA A 226 -4.39 1.84 31.14
C ALA A 226 -4.67 3.21 30.50
N SER A 227 -5.25 3.21 29.28
CA SER A 227 -5.40 4.43 28.47
C SER A 227 -6.87 4.77 28.15
N ASP A 228 -7.83 4.03 28.71
CA ASP A 228 -9.28 4.18 28.48
C ASP A 228 -9.68 4.18 26.98
N VAL A 229 -9.09 3.25 26.22
CA VAL A 229 -9.34 3.08 24.79
C VAL A 229 -9.79 1.65 24.46
N SER A 230 -10.48 1.48 23.33
CA SER A 230 -10.78 0.15 22.79
C SER A 230 -9.51 -0.56 22.30
N GLY A 231 -9.42 -1.87 22.54
CA GLY A 231 -8.37 -2.75 22.02
C GLY A 231 -8.37 -2.79 20.50
N SER A 232 -9.56 -2.89 19.89
CA SER A 232 -9.66 -2.91 18.42
C SER A 232 -9.21 -1.60 17.79
N MET A 233 -9.54 -0.47 18.38
CA MET A 233 -9.09 0.84 17.88
C MET A 233 -7.59 1.03 18.07
N LEU A 234 -7.04 0.52 19.19
CA LEU A 234 -5.59 0.51 19.41
C LEU A 234 -4.88 -0.34 18.35
N TYR A 235 -5.35 -1.55 18.10
CA TYR A 235 -4.78 -2.44 17.08
C TYR A 235 -4.88 -1.83 15.67
N MET A 236 -6.09 -1.43 15.25
CA MET A 236 -6.33 -0.91 13.90
C MET A 236 -5.54 0.36 13.61
N GLY A 237 -5.36 1.23 14.62
CA GLY A 237 -4.53 2.43 14.51
C GLY A 237 -3.03 2.16 14.46
N ASN A 238 -2.58 0.92 14.72
CA ASN A 238 -1.17 0.56 14.85
C ASN A 238 -0.83 -0.79 14.19
N GLN A 239 -1.60 -1.21 13.18
CA GLN A 239 -1.51 -2.54 12.56
C GLN A 239 -0.15 -2.86 11.93
N GLU A 240 0.62 -1.83 11.53
CA GLU A 240 1.96 -2.02 10.98
C GLU A 240 2.99 -2.37 12.06
N ALA A 241 2.72 -2.00 13.31
CA ALA A 241 3.62 -2.22 14.45
C ALA A 241 3.19 -3.42 15.30
N ILE A 242 1.89 -3.68 15.43
CA ILE A 242 1.34 -4.75 16.28
C ILE A 242 1.03 -5.97 15.43
N GLY A 243 1.88 -7.00 15.50
CA GLY A 243 1.63 -8.29 14.85
C GLY A 243 0.73 -9.23 15.65
N ASP A 244 0.78 -9.16 16.98
CA ASP A 244 -0.06 -9.95 17.90
C ASP A 244 -0.43 -9.10 19.13
N CYS A 245 -1.72 -8.94 19.40
CA CYS A 245 -2.20 -8.17 20.55
C CYS A 245 -1.92 -8.82 21.91
N ARG A 246 -1.54 -10.10 21.94
CA ARG A 246 -1.23 -10.85 23.17
C ARG A 246 0.23 -10.71 23.61
N ASP A 247 1.10 -10.23 22.73
CA ASP A 247 2.53 -10.05 22.99
C ASP A 247 3.05 -8.86 22.16
N VAL A 248 2.90 -7.65 22.70
CA VAL A 248 3.30 -6.43 22.02
C VAL A 248 4.78 -6.16 22.31
N PRO A 249 5.66 -6.08 21.28
CA PRO A 249 7.07 -5.81 21.49
C PRO A 249 7.32 -4.51 22.27
N ALA A 250 8.30 -4.52 23.18
CA ALA A 250 8.68 -3.33 23.93
C ALA A 250 9.38 -2.28 23.03
N GLY A 251 9.22 -1.00 23.36
CA GLY A 251 9.87 0.12 22.67
C GLY A 251 9.14 0.66 21.43
N LEU A 252 7.94 0.16 21.13
CA LEU A 252 7.09 0.70 20.07
C LEU A 252 6.43 1.99 20.53
N LYS A 253 6.30 2.97 19.61
CA LYS A 253 5.55 4.21 19.81
C LYS A 253 4.18 4.06 19.15
N LEU A 254 3.17 3.70 19.94
CA LEU A 254 1.80 3.46 19.46
C LEU A 254 0.96 4.74 19.53
N CYS A 255 0.22 5.05 18.49
CA CYS A 255 -0.81 6.09 18.52
C CYS A 255 -1.99 5.61 19.37
N LEU A 256 -2.36 6.40 20.38
CA LEU A 256 -3.55 6.14 21.18
C LEU A 256 -4.80 6.69 20.47
N PRO A 257 -5.82 5.87 20.22
CA PRO A 257 -7.06 6.34 19.62
C PRO A 257 -7.84 7.24 20.58
N MET A 258 -9.00 7.75 20.14
CA MET A 258 -9.90 8.47 21.03
C MET A 258 -10.38 7.56 22.17
N THR A 259 -10.52 8.14 23.36
CA THR A 259 -11.02 7.44 24.54
C THR A 259 -12.51 7.14 24.41
N CYS A 260 -13.00 6.12 25.10
CA CYS A 260 -14.42 5.84 25.23
C CYS A 260 -14.71 5.25 26.60
N LYS A 261 -15.97 5.20 27.00
CA LYS A 261 -16.35 4.32 28.12
C LYS A 261 -16.12 2.88 27.66
N THR A 262 -15.31 2.13 28.41
CA THR A 262 -14.89 0.78 28.00
C THR A 262 -15.60 -0.32 28.81
N TYR A 263 -15.66 -1.51 28.21
CA TYR A 263 -16.06 -2.75 28.87
C TYR A 263 -15.07 -3.86 28.51
N TYR A 264 -14.73 -4.71 29.48
CA TYR A 264 -13.85 -5.87 29.26
C TYR A 264 -14.69 -7.12 29.04
N VAL A 265 -14.68 -7.64 27.81
CA VAL A 265 -15.47 -8.81 27.39
C VAL A 265 -15.01 -10.07 28.12
N LYS A 266 -15.96 -10.75 28.75
CA LYS A 266 -15.75 -12.02 29.45
C LYS A 266 -16.05 -13.21 28.52
N PRO A 267 -15.55 -14.43 28.82
CA PRO A 267 -15.68 -15.60 27.95
C PRO A 267 -17.11 -15.96 27.52
N ASP A 268 -18.10 -15.72 28.38
CA ASP A 268 -19.51 -16.06 28.13
C ASP A 268 -20.38 -14.84 27.79
N ASP A 269 -19.77 -13.66 27.62
CA ASP A 269 -20.51 -12.46 27.27
C ASP A 269 -21.06 -12.55 25.84
N THR A 270 -22.26 -12.01 25.67
CA THR A 270 -22.91 -11.72 24.39
C THR A 270 -23.21 -10.23 24.33
N CYS A 271 -23.37 -9.62 23.14
CA CYS A 271 -23.73 -8.20 23.03
C CYS A 271 -25.01 -7.91 23.84
N PHE A 272 -26.05 -8.72 23.64
CA PHE A 272 -27.31 -8.62 24.38
C PHE A 272 -27.12 -8.70 25.91
N GLY A 273 -26.27 -9.63 26.37
CA GLY A 273 -25.97 -9.78 27.80
C GLY A 273 -25.24 -8.57 28.38
N ILE A 274 -24.26 -8.04 27.65
CA ILE A 274 -23.53 -6.83 28.03
C ILE A 274 -24.50 -5.64 28.10
N GLU A 275 -25.26 -5.41 27.04
CA GLU A 275 -26.22 -4.30 26.93
C GLU A 275 -27.24 -4.32 28.06
N THR A 276 -27.86 -5.49 28.30
CA THR A 276 -28.83 -5.66 29.39
C THR A 276 -28.19 -5.41 30.75
N SER A 277 -26.96 -5.88 30.97
CA SER A 277 -26.28 -5.73 32.27
C SER A 277 -25.85 -4.30 32.58
N LEU A 278 -25.71 -3.47 31.54
CA LEU A 278 -25.22 -2.10 31.62
C LEU A 278 -26.30 -1.05 31.32
N ASP A 279 -27.54 -1.47 31.08
CA ASP A 279 -28.68 -0.61 30.70
C ASP A 279 -28.38 0.22 29.44
N LEU A 280 -27.79 -0.43 28.42
CA LEU A 280 -27.53 0.15 27.11
C LEU A 280 -28.71 -0.09 26.16
N ALA A 281 -28.82 0.74 25.12
CA ALA A 281 -29.80 0.47 24.07
C ALA A 281 -29.40 -0.78 23.28
N TRP A 282 -30.39 -1.41 22.64
CA TRP A 282 -30.15 -2.55 21.78
C TRP A 282 -29.21 -2.15 20.65
N ASP A 283 -28.24 -3.01 20.37
CA ASP A 283 -27.18 -2.83 19.37
C ASP A 283 -26.19 -1.70 19.67
N ASP A 284 -26.19 -1.09 20.86
CA ASP A 284 -25.18 -0.10 21.23
C ASP A 284 -23.76 -0.70 21.23
N VAL A 285 -23.60 -1.98 21.61
CA VAL A 285 -22.29 -2.63 21.55
C VAL A 285 -21.78 -2.68 20.11
N GLN A 286 -22.59 -3.11 19.15
CA GLN A 286 -22.24 -3.15 17.73
C GLN A 286 -22.04 -1.75 17.16
N LYS A 287 -22.91 -0.80 17.54
CA LYS A 287 -22.85 0.60 17.12
C LYS A 287 -21.52 1.26 17.46
N TYR A 288 -20.97 1.00 18.65
CA TYR A 288 -19.68 1.55 19.07
C TYR A 288 -18.47 0.70 18.64
N ASN A 289 -18.72 -0.48 18.06
CA ASN A 289 -17.69 -1.43 17.64
C ASN A 289 -18.09 -2.05 16.29
N SER A 290 -17.97 -1.28 15.21
CA SER A 290 -18.43 -1.67 13.86
C SER A 290 -17.76 -2.90 13.26
N TRP A 291 -16.72 -3.42 13.90
CA TRP A 291 -16.09 -4.69 13.55
C TRP A 291 -16.90 -5.89 14.04
N ILE A 292 -17.79 -5.71 15.02
CA ILE A 292 -18.73 -6.73 15.49
C ILE A 292 -19.87 -6.81 14.49
N ARG A 293 -20.19 -8.03 14.08
CA ARG A 293 -21.31 -8.30 13.17
C ARG A 293 -22.65 -7.96 13.82
N ALA A 294 -23.65 -7.69 12.99
CA ALA A 294 -25.02 -7.42 13.44
C ALA A 294 -25.59 -8.56 14.31
N ASP A 295 -25.23 -9.82 14.01
CA ASP A 295 -25.63 -11.00 14.78
C ASP A 295 -24.77 -11.26 16.04
N CYS A 296 -23.77 -10.40 16.30
CA CYS A 296 -22.80 -10.52 17.40
C CYS A 296 -22.04 -11.86 17.46
N ALA A 297 -22.05 -12.65 16.39
CA ALA A 297 -21.48 -14.00 16.39
C ALA A 297 -19.96 -14.02 16.56
N ASP A 298 -19.30 -12.90 16.26
CA ASP A 298 -17.85 -12.75 16.23
C ASP A 298 -17.26 -11.99 17.42
N LEU A 299 -18.07 -11.62 18.43
CA LEU A 299 -17.60 -10.87 19.61
C LEU A 299 -16.38 -11.53 20.26
N GLN A 300 -16.46 -12.84 20.51
CA GLN A 300 -15.39 -13.57 21.20
C GLN A 300 -14.15 -13.73 20.31
N THR A 301 -14.34 -14.20 19.07
CA THR A 301 -13.23 -14.42 18.12
C THR A 301 -12.55 -13.11 17.73
N GLY A 302 -13.31 -12.03 17.56
CA GLY A 302 -12.76 -10.72 17.23
C GLY A 302 -12.00 -10.13 18.41
N THR A 303 -12.51 -10.25 19.64
CA THR A 303 -11.78 -9.79 20.83
C THR A 303 -10.55 -10.64 21.17
N ASP A 304 -10.49 -11.91 20.78
CA ASP A 304 -9.25 -12.71 20.90
C ASP A 304 -8.12 -12.16 20.04
N PHE A 305 -8.46 -11.52 18.92
CA PHE A 305 -7.50 -10.92 18.00
C PHE A 305 -7.21 -9.45 18.33
N TYR A 306 -8.25 -8.65 18.57
CA TYR A 306 -8.17 -7.21 18.77
C TYR A 306 -7.91 -6.79 20.22
N GLY A 307 -8.04 -7.70 21.19
CA GLY A 307 -8.16 -7.39 22.60
C GLY A 307 -9.61 -7.37 23.08
N LYS A 308 -9.80 -7.68 24.37
CA LYS A 308 -11.08 -7.85 25.07
C LYS A 308 -11.72 -6.53 25.50
N THR A 309 -10.99 -5.41 25.46
CA THR A 309 -11.54 -4.11 25.83
C THR A 309 -12.28 -3.47 24.66
N ILE A 310 -13.60 -3.27 24.79
CA ILE A 310 -14.46 -2.68 23.75
C ILE A 310 -15.05 -1.34 24.21
N CYS A 311 -15.53 -0.51 23.27
CA CYS A 311 -16.30 0.69 23.62
C CYS A 311 -17.76 0.35 23.93
N ILE A 312 -18.35 0.99 24.93
CA ILE A 312 -19.78 0.88 25.28
C ILE A 312 -20.43 2.27 25.34
N GLY A 313 -19.87 3.20 24.58
CA GLY A 313 -20.28 4.60 24.54
C GLY A 313 -19.55 5.33 23.41
N PRO A 314 -19.97 6.57 23.13
CA PRO A 314 -19.38 7.37 22.07
C PRO A 314 -17.90 7.64 22.31
N LEU A 315 -17.17 7.91 21.22
CA LEU A 315 -15.77 8.31 21.27
C LEU A 315 -15.63 9.75 21.79
N GLY A 316 -14.62 9.95 22.63
CA GLY A 316 -14.31 11.21 23.30
C GLY A 316 -15.17 11.46 24.54
N ASP A 317 -14.83 12.51 25.28
CA ASP A 317 -15.66 13.01 26.38
C ASP A 317 -16.82 13.82 25.78
N THR A 318 -18.05 13.37 26.03
CA THR A 318 -19.30 14.01 25.57
C THR A 318 -19.43 15.46 26.05
N SER A 319 -18.67 15.87 27.07
CA SER A 319 -18.55 17.26 27.53
C SER A 319 -18.06 18.21 26.42
N SER A 320 -17.32 17.69 25.44
CA SER A 320 -16.75 18.46 24.32
C SER A 320 -17.68 18.50 23.10
N ALA A 321 -18.55 17.50 22.94
CA ALA A 321 -19.43 17.37 21.78
C ALA A 321 -20.52 18.45 21.75
N MET A 322 -20.94 18.97 22.92
CA MET A 322 -21.92 20.07 23.01
C MET A 322 -21.37 21.43 22.57
N GLN A 323 -20.06 21.60 22.37
CA GLN A 323 -19.47 22.86 21.90
C GLN A 323 -19.14 22.89 20.40
N VAL A 324 -19.25 21.77 19.68
CA VAL A 324 -18.91 21.70 18.25
C VAL A 324 -20.16 21.76 17.36
N SER A 325 -21.07 22.71 17.64
CA SER A 325 -22.25 22.96 16.79
C SER A 325 -22.06 24.10 15.78
N SER A 326 -20.85 24.61 15.58
CA SER A 326 -20.63 25.83 14.76
C SER A 326 -19.50 25.80 13.73
N ILE A 327 -18.88 24.65 13.44
CA ILE A 327 -17.89 24.58 12.34
C ILE A 327 -18.56 24.06 11.06
N LYS A 328 -19.02 24.98 10.21
CA LYS A 328 -19.30 24.69 8.80
C LYS A 328 -17.99 24.25 8.12
N ARG A 329 -17.81 22.95 7.89
CA ARG A 329 -16.70 22.43 7.09
C ARG A 329 -17.26 21.70 5.86
N LYS A 330 -16.80 22.13 4.68
CA LYS A 330 -17.03 21.47 3.40
C LYS A 330 -16.39 20.09 3.42
N THR A 331 -17.18 19.05 3.16
CA THR A 331 -16.70 17.68 2.97
C THR A 331 -16.34 17.47 1.51
N SER A 332 -15.05 17.28 1.21
CA SER A 332 -14.64 16.65 -0.04
C SER A 332 -14.67 15.13 0.12
N SER A 333 -15.08 14.45 -0.93
CA SER A 333 -15.11 13.00 -1.09
C SER A 333 -13.80 12.31 -0.69
N GLY A 334 -13.93 11.16 -0.01
CA GLY A 334 -12.89 10.14 0.16
C GLY A 334 -12.18 10.17 1.51
N ASN A 335 -12.55 9.23 2.39
CA ASN A 335 -11.90 8.85 3.65
C ASN A 335 -12.17 9.77 4.87
N GLY A 336 -13.33 9.56 5.51
CA GLY A 336 -13.73 10.12 6.83
C GLY A 336 -14.80 9.23 7.50
N PRO A 337 -15.06 9.36 8.82
CA PRO A 337 -15.63 8.31 9.66
C PRO A 337 -17.07 7.90 9.29
N ALA A 338 -17.44 6.66 9.64
CA ALA A 338 -18.78 6.10 9.46
C ALA A 338 -19.87 7.09 9.91
N PHE A 339 -20.73 7.47 8.97
CA PHE A 339 -21.87 8.34 9.23
C PHE A 339 -22.85 7.63 10.16
N VAL A 340 -23.09 8.21 11.33
CA VAL A 340 -23.94 7.66 12.38
C VAL A 340 -25.41 7.76 11.95
N LEU A 341 -26.17 6.68 12.11
CA LEU A 341 -27.63 6.70 11.97
C LEU A 341 -28.23 7.64 13.03
N ILE A 342 -29.04 8.60 12.61
CA ILE A 342 -29.74 9.53 13.50
C ILE A 342 -31.24 9.23 13.45
N SER A 343 -31.86 8.99 14.59
CA SER A 343 -33.33 8.84 14.67
C SER A 343 -34.03 10.13 14.22
N PRO A 344 -35.21 10.04 13.59
CA PRO A 344 -35.98 11.22 13.19
C PRO A 344 -36.32 12.11 14.41
N PRO A 345 -36.51 13.42 14.21
CA PRO A 345 -36.82 14.34 15.30
C PRO A 345 -38.10 13.91 16.03
N GLN A 346 -38.04 13.83 17.36
CA GLN A 346 -39.17 13.34 18.19
C GLN A 346 -40.44 14.21 18.08
N GLU A 347 -40.28 15.47 17.68
CA GLU A 347 -41.35 16.47 17.59
C GLU A 347 -41.91 16.63 16.16
N ALA A 348 -41.37 15.90 15.18
CA ALA A 348 -41.79 15.96 13.78
C ALA A 348 -42.19 14.57 13.28
N GLU A 349 -43.26 14.50 12.48
CA GLU A 349 -43.63 13.27 11.79
C GLU A 349 -42.71 13.06 10.59
N VAL A 350 -42.27 11.82 10.35
CA VAL A 350 -41.44 11.52 9.17
C VAL A 350 -42.33 11.54 7.93
N ALA A 351 -41.89 12.25 6.89
CA ALA A 351 -42.64 12.31 5.64
C ALA A 351 -42.79 10.91 5.03
N GLU A 352 -43.92 10.66 4.38
CA GLU A 352 -44.27 9.33 3.86
C GLU A 352 -43.16 8.75 2.97
N ASP A 353 -42.87 7.45 3.17
CA ASP A 353 -41.84 6.67 2.48
C ASP A 353 -40.39 7.20 2.56
N THR A 354 -40.13 8.18 3.43
CA THR A 354 -38.78 8.70 3.64
C THR A 354 -37.84 7.63 4.21
N ALA A 355 -36.65 7.52 3.64
CA ALA A 355 -35.63 6.57 4.06
C ALA A 355 -35.22 6.82 5.53
N LEU A 356 -35.43 5.81 6.38
CA LEU A 356 -35.10 5.89 7.82
C LEU A 356 -33.60 5.71 8.11
N ASN A 357 -32.88 5.09 7.17
CA ASN A 357 -31.43 5.02 7.17
C ASN A 357 -30.86 6.40 6.79
N CYS A 358 -30.94 7.33 7.73
CA CYS A 358 -30.57 8.72 7.55
C CYS A 358 -29.61 9.22 8.64
N GLY A 359 -28.58 9.96 8.23
CA GLY A 359 -27.59 10.60 9.09
C GLY A 359 -27.90 12.06 9.41
N LYS A 360 -28.95 12.66 8.80
CA LYS A 360 -29.44 14.00 9.11
C LYS A 360 -30.84 14.22 8.56
N TRP A 361 -31.70 14.85 9.37
CA TRP A 361 -33.07 15.19 9.03
C TRP A 361 -33.23 16.69 8.80
N HIS A 362 -34.14 17.06 7.90
CA HIS A 362 -34.62 18.44 7.71
C HIS A 362 -36.11 18.47 8.02
N VAL A 363 -36.54 19.29 8.99
CA VAL A 363 -37.95 19.50 9.26
C VAL A 363 -38.42 20.66 8.40
N VAL A 364 -39.44 20.44 7.58
CA VAL A 364 -39.92 21.44 6.62
C VAL A 364 -40.50 22.66 7.36
N GLU A 365 -39.89 23.82 7.12
CA GLU A 365 -40.29 25.10 7.68
C GLU A 365 -41.05 25.98 6.67
N LYS A 366 -41.73 27.00 7.18
CA LYS A 366 -42.49 27.92 6.34
C LYS A 366 -41.55 28.75 5.47
N GLY A 367 -41.61 28.53 4.16
CA GLY A 367 -40.80 29.23 3.17
C GLY A 367 -39.68 28.38 2.57
N ASP A 368 -39.56 27.13 3.00
CA ASP A 368 -38.68 26.17 2.34
C ASP A 368 -39.13 25.88 0.91
N THR A 369 -38.14 25.63 0.05
CA THR A 369 -38.31 25.03 -1.27
C THR A 369 -37.46 23.78 -1.35
N CYS A 370 -37.82 22.84 -2.23
CA CYS A 370 -36.98 21.66 -2.46
C CYS A 370 -35.58 22.05 -2.90
N GLU A 371 -35.45 23.16 -3.65
CA GLU A 371 -34.17 23.71 -4.06
C GLU A 371 -33.37 24.26 -2.87
N SER A 372 -34.00 24.93 -1.88
CA SER A 372 -33.28 25.43 -0.70
C SER A 372 -32.80 24.27 0.18
N ILE A 373 -33.66 23.29 0.44
CA ILE A 373 -33.36 22.12 1.28
C ILE A 373 -32.24 21.28 0.68
N CYS A 374 -32.35 20.95 -0.62
CA CYS A 374 -31.33 20.12 -1.27
C CYS A 374 -29.98 20.86 -1.35
N LYS A 375 -29.97 22.19 -1.54
CA LYS A 375 -28.73 22.97 -1.66
C LYS A 375 -28.04 23.13 -0.33
N GLU A 376 -28.81 23.38 0.72
CA GLU A 376 -28.27 23.46 2.08
C GLU A 376 -27.65 22.14 2.52
N SER A 377 -28.22 21.03 2.03
CA SER A 377 -27.79 19.67 2.38
C SER A 377 -26.82 19.04 1.38
N ASP A 378 -26.46 19.76 0.30
CA ASP A 378 -25.54 19.33 -0.77
C ASP A 378 -25.93 18.00 -1.45
N ILE A 379 -27.24 17.81 -1.68
CA ILE A 379 -27.83 16.60 -2.30
C ILE A 379 -28.69 16.90 -3.54
N CYS A 380 -28.52 18.08 -4.16
CA CYS A 380 -29.26 18.44 -5.37
C CYS A 380 -28.78 17.74 -6.65
N GLU A 381 -27.60 17.12 -6.61
CA GLU A 381 -27.02 16.45 -7.77
C GLU A 381 -27.66 15.07 -7.97
N GLY A 382 -28.21 14.83 -9.17
CA GLY A 382 -28.90 13.58 -9.49
C GLY A 382 -30.33 13.52 -8.92
N THR A 383 -30.76 12.30 -8.58
CA THR A 383 -32.11 11.99 -8.08
C THR A 383 -32.17 11.70 -6.58
N ILE A 384 -31.01 11.68 -5.90
CA ILE A 384 -30.87 11.14 -4.54
C ILE A 384 -31.82 11.79 -3.52
N PHE A 385 -32.03 13.11 -3.58
CA PHE A 385 -32.94 13.81 -2.68
C PHE A 385 -34.40 13.34 -2.81
N TYR A 386 -34.82 12.99 -4.02
CA TYR A 386 -36.15 12.46 -4.29
C TYR A 386 -36.22 10.97 -4.02
N ASP A 387 -35.15 10.22 -4.31
CA ASP A 387 -35.11 8.77 -4.09
C ASP A 387 -35.18 8.42 -2.59
N ILE A 388 -34.64 9.28 -1.73
CA ILE A 388 -34.67 9.10 -0.26
C ILE A 388 -35.91 9.72 0.39
N ASN A 389 -36.65 10.56 -0.32
CA ASN A 389 -37.91 11.18 0.12
C ASN A 389 -39.00 11.03 -0.97
N PRO A 390 -39.55 9.83 -1.17
CA PRO A 390 -40.46 9.53 -2.30
C PRO A 390 -41.80 10.28 -2.27
N SER A 391 -42.18 10.85 -1.13
CA SER A 391 -43.33 11.75 -1.02
C SER A 391 -43.15 13.05 -1.82
N LEU A 392 -41.91 13.41 -2.17
CA LEU A 392 -41.62 14.60 -2.98
C LEU A 392 -41.83 14.34 -4.48
N ALA A 393 -42.50 15.25 -5.17
CA ALA A 393 -42.62 15.17 -6.63
C ALA A 393 -41.23 15.28 -7.31
N THR A 394 -40.90 14.28 -8.12
CA THR A 394 -39.66 14.24 -8.91
C THR A 394 -39.61 15.30 -10.02
N ASP A 395 -40.77 15.83 -10.43
CA ASP A 395 -40.87 17.01 -11.29
C ASP A 395 -40.44 18.24 -10.48
N LYS A 396 -39.25 18.77 -10.79
CA LYS A 396 -38.65 19.91 -10.09
C LYS A 396 -39.57 21.15 -10.03
N THR A 397 -40.48 21.30 -10.99
CA THR A 397 -41.42 22.44 -11.02
C THR A 397 -42.60 22.29 -10.04
N LYS A 398 -42.77 21.10 -9.46
CA LYS A 398 -43.88 20.74 -8.55
C LYS A 398 -43.42 20.21 -7.20
N CYS A 399 -42.10 20.06 -6.99
CA CYS A 399 -41.58 19.52 -5.74
C CYS A 399 -41.98 20.37 -4.54
N ASP A 400 -41.95 21.70 -4.68
CA ASP A 400 -42.30 22.62 -3.59
C ASP A 400 -43.76 22.42 -3.11
N ASP A 401 -44.66 22.01 -4.01
CA ASP A 401 -46.06 21.68 -3.67
C ASP A 401 -46.19 20.38 -2.87
N SER A 402 -45.13 19.56 -2.83
CA SER A 402 -45.08 18.27 -2.10
C SER A 402 -44.50 18.42 -0.69
N LEU A 403 -44.02 19.61 -0.32
CA LEU A 403 -43.49 19.87 1.03
C LEU A 403 -44.63 20.05 2.03
N VAL A 404 -44.64 19.22 3.07
CA VAL A 404 -45.61 19.32 4.17
C VAL A 404 -44.95 19.95 5.39
N LEU A 405 -45.48 21.08 5.85
CA LEU A 405 -44.93 21.80 7.00
C LEU A 405 -44.89 20.94 8.26
N GLY A 406 -43.73 20.89 8.89
CA GLY A 406 -43.51 20.11 10.12
C GLY A 406 -43.15 18.64 9.90
N GLU A 407 -43.14 18.15 8.65
CA GLU A 407 -42.63 16.81 8.36
C GLU A 407 -41.11 16.79 8.23
N ALA A 408 -40.51 15.66 8.62
CA ALA A 408 -39.08 15.43 8.55
C ALA A 408 -38.69 14.66 7.28
N LEU A 409 -37.79 15.24 6.50
CA LEU A 409 -37.17 14.66 5.30
C LEU A 409 -35.76 14.18 5.63
N CYS A 410 -35.33 13.07 5.02
CA CYS A 410 -33.95 12.65 5.07
C CYS A 410 -33.11 13.52 4.12
N VAL A 411 -32.02 14.10 4.65
CA VAL A 411 -31.12 14.95 3.86
C VAL A 411 -29.65 14.50 3.89
N THR A 412 -29.38 13.36 4.52
CA THR A 412 -28.06 12.71 4.48
C THR A 412 -28.27 11.20 4.52
N PRO A 413 -28.51 10.55 3.38
CA PRO A 413 -28.73 9.10 3.36
C PRO A 413 -27.45 8.35 3.71
N ILE A 414 -27.55 7.30 4.52
CA ILE A 414 -26.41 6.42 4.85
C ILE A 414 -26.44 5.15 3.99
N THR A 415 -25.31 4.45 3.90
CA THR A 415 -25.21 3.19 3.12
C THR A 415 -26.33 2.23 3.51
N GLY A 416 -27.07 1.71 2.52
CA GLY A 416 -28.24 0.86 2.75
C GLY A 416 -29.58 1.60 2.84
N TRP A 417 -29.62 2.91 2.56
CA TRP A 417 -30.87 3.69 2.48
C TRP A 417 -31.88 3.15 1.47
N ASN A 418 -31.42 2.49 0.40
CA ASN A 418 -32.24 1.95 -0.68
C ASN A 418 -32.64 0.48 -0.46
N ILE A 419 -32.33 -0.11 0.70
CA ILE A 419 -32.70 -1.49 1.01
C ILE A 419 -34.13 -1.47 1.52
N THR A 420 -35.08 -1.85 0.68
CA THR A 420 -36.46 -2.13 1.09
C THR A 420 -36.45 -3.39 1.94
N ALA A 421 -36.94 -3.29 3.18
CA ALA A 421 -37.28 -4.44 3.99
C ALA A 421 -38.38 -5.21 3.24
N THR A 422 -37.99 -6.27 2.54
CA THR A 422 -38.95 -7.27 2.04
C THR A 422 -39.42 -8.02 3.27
N GLY A 423 -40.55 -7.56 3.81
CA GLY A 423 -41.33 -8.35 4.75
C GLY A 423 -41.81 -9.60 4.04
N ASP A 424 -41.30 -10.74 4.45
CA ASP A 424 -42.04 -11.98 4.44
C ASP A 424 -41.84 -12.64 5.81
N ALA A 425 -42.97 -13.01 6.40
CA ALA A 425 -43.16 -13.57 7.73
C ALA A 425 -42.60 -14.99 7.89
#